data_AF-A0A947EBW0-F1
#
_entry.id   AF-A0A947EBW0-F1
#
_cell.length_a   1.000
_cell.length_b   1.000
_cell.length_c   1.000
_cell.angle_alpha   90.00
_cell.angle_beta   90.00
_cell.angle_gamma   90.00
#
_symmetry.space_group_name_H-M   'P 1'
#
loop_
_entity.id
_entity.type
_entity.pdbx_description
1 polymer ?
#
loop_
_entity_poly.entity_id
_entity_poly.type
_entity_poly.pdbx_seq_one_letter_code
_entity_poly.pdbx_strand_id
1 'polypeptide(L)'
;MLVSVQARFEASHHATGGSWVRGSIGSCAGCHGSEGPQARIAAGLSPNDESIQGVATTSPINCRTCHDVHMTYTGADWALTGGAAAVSLERSDGTYDKGSGNLCAECHQIRHPRPEATDGMIEVTSTRFGPHHGVESNMAVGEGGMGVTGAPGGHYNLIDAGCVSCHMGENTNHGFEAELGTCEGCHSDIESFDYNGTQTEIQALLDQIKPLLIAEGIIDVTILDDDGEIGNRSVPGTYSEEVVNAMWNYMYVIEDHSFGVHNPGFARALLEYSLTALGG
;
A
#
# COMPACT_ATOMS: atom_id res chain seq x y z
N MET A 1 -26.21 7.54 12.96
CA MET A 1 -24.98 6.72 12.87
C MET A 1 -24.74 6.23 11.44
N LEU A 2 -25.69 5.55 10.77
CA LEU A 2 -25.48 5.09 9.39
C LEU A 2 -25.29 6.23 8.37
N VAL A 3 -26.06 7.32 8.47
CA VAL A 3 -25.95 8.47 7.54
C VAL A 3 -24.58 9.15 7.63
N SER A 4 -24.00 9.28 8.82
CA SER A 4 -22.67 9.87 8.99
C SER A 4 -21.57 8.95 8.48
N VAL A 5 -21.70 7.63 8.68
CA VAL A 5 -20.79 6.63 8.11
C VAL A 5 -20.81 6.68 6.58
N GLN A 6 -22.01 6.69 5.99
CA GLN A 6 -22.17 6.79 4.54
C GLN A 6 -21.57 8.10 4.00
N ALA A 7 -21.85 9.25 4.63
CA ALA A 7 -21.30 10.53 4.18
C ALA A 7 -19.76 10.57 4.26
N ARG A 8 -19.15 9.94 5.28
CA ARG A 8 -17.69 9.81 5.38
C ARG A 8 -17.13 8.90 4.30
N PHE A 9 -17.78 7.76 4.06
CA PHE A 9 -17.40 6.85 2.98
C PHE A 9 -17.47 7.51 1.61
N GLU A 10 -18.56 8.21 1.31
CA GLU A 10 -18.77 8.92 0.04
C GLU A 10 -17.72 10.01 -0.24
N ALA A 11 -17.04 10.51 0.80
CA ALA A 11 -15.92 11.44 0.67
C ALA A 11 -14.56 10.75 0.50
N SER A 12 -14.45 9.45 0.74
CA SER A 12 -13.19 8.70 0.66
C SER A 12 -12.73 8.45 -0.78
N HIS A 13 -11.44 8.16 -0.97
CA HIS A 13 -10.90 7.74 -2.26
C HIS A 13 -11.45 6.40 -2.75
N HIS A 14 -11.89 5.51 -1.85
CA HIS A 14 -12.58 4.27 -2.25
C HIS A 14 -13.88 4.55 -3.01
N ALA A 15 -14.63 5.58 -2.61
CA ALA A 15 -15.88 5.97 -3.28
C ALA A 15 -15.65 6.91 -4.47
N THR A 16 -14.71 7.85 -4.36
CA THR A 16 -14.54 8.95 -5.32
C THR A 16 -13.44 8.71 -6.36
N GLY A 17 -12.47 7.85 -6.08
CA GLY A 17 -11.34 7.59 -6.97
C GLY A 17 -11.76 6.85 -8.23
N GLY A 18 -11.12 7.13 -9.37
CA GLY A 18 -11.43 6.48 -10.66
C GLY A 18 -10.85 5.07 -10.84
N SER A 19 -10.02 4.60 -9.90
CA SER A 19 -9.24 3.36 -10.05
C SER A 19 -10.12 2.10 -10.13
N TRP A 20 -11.35 2.14 -9.61
CA TRP A 20 -12.29 1.02 -9.68
C TRP A 20 -12.55 0.53 -11.11
N VAL A 21 -12.45 1.40 -12.12
CA VAL A 21 -12.62 1.04 -13.55
C VAL A 21 -11.60 -0.02 -13.98
N ARG A 22 -10.41 -0.05 -13.35
CA ARG A 22 -9.39 -1.07 -13.60
C ARG A 22 -9.89 -2.47 -13.25
N GLY A 23 -10.91 -2.60 -12.40
CA GLY A 23 -11.57 -3.86 -12.07
C GLY A 23 -12.21 -4.57 -13.27
N SER A 24 -12.39 -3.88 -14.39
CA SER A 24 -12.86 -4.48 -15.63
C SER A 24 -11.79 -5.28 -16.41
N ILE A 25 -10.53 -5.30 -15.95
CA ILE A 25 -9.40 -5.84 -16.71
C ILE A 25 -8.59 -6.83 -15.87
N GLY A 26 -8.56 -8.11 -16.29
CA GLY A 26 -7.65 -9.14 -15.79
C GLY A 26 -7.56 -9.22 -14.26
N SER A 27 -6.33 -9.40 -13.75
CA SER A 27 -6.06 -9.52 -12.32
C SER A 27 -6.28 -8.23 -11.51
N CYS A 28 -6.45 -7.07 -12.16
CA CYS A 28 -6.76 -5.81 -11.49
C CYS A 28 -8.11 -5.90 -10.75
N ALA A 29 -9.02 -6.75 -11.23
CA ALA A 29 -10.28 -7.08 -10.57
C ALA A 29 -10.09 -7.66 -9.17
N GLY A 30 -8.92 -8.21 -8.84
CA GLY A 30 -8.64 -8.72 -7.50
C GLY A 30 -8.76 -7.64 -6.42
N CYS A 31 -8.49 -6.36 -6.72
CA CYS A 31 -8.55 -5.28 -5.73
C CYS A 31 -9.38 -4.08 -6.16
N HIS A 32 -9.57 -3.88 -7.46
CA HIS A 32 -10.31 -2.74 -7.99
C HIS A 32 -11.72 -3.14 -8.39
N GLY A 33 -12.68 -2.31 -8.01
CA GLY A 33 -14.09 -2.57 -8.25
C GLY A 33 -14.70 -3.50 -7.21
N SER A 34 -15.97 -3.31 -6.82
CA SER A 34 -16.51 -4.02 -5.64
C SER A 34 -16.55 -5.54 -5.82
N GLU A 35 -16.95 -6.02 -6.99
CA GLU A 35 -17.35 -7.41 -7.19
C GLU A 35 -16.17 -8.39 -7.11
N GLY A 36 -15.02 -7.99 -7.65
CA GLY A 36 -13.85 -8.86 -7.76
C GLY A 36 -13.21 -9.21 -6.41
N PRO A 37 -12.86 -8.23 -5.55
CA PRO A 37 -12.35 -8.48 -4.20
C PRO A 37 -13.30 -9.36 -3.39
N GLN A 38 -14.61 -9.10 -3.44
CA GLN A 38 -15.60 -9.91 -2.75
C GLN A 38 -15.55 -11.38 -3.19
N ALA A 39 -15.57 -11.61 -4.51
CA ALA A 39 -15.54 -12.96 -5.07
C ALA A 39 -14.26 -13.69 -4.70
N ARG A 40 -13.09 -13.04 -4.82
CA ARG A 40 -11.80 -13.68 -4.54
C ARG A 40 -11.55 -13.91 -3.06
N ILE A 41 -11.96 -12.99 -2.18
CA ILE A 41 -11.85 -13.17 -0.71
C ILE A 41 -12.75 -14.32 -0.28
N ALA A 42 -13.99 -14.38 -0.77
CA ALA A 42 -14.90 -15.49 -0.47
C ALA A 42 -14.37 -16.85 -0.97
N ALA A 43 -13.58 -16.85 -2.04
CA ALA A 43 -12.92 -18.04 -2.59
C ALA A 43 -11.56 -18.36 -1.93
N GLY A 44 -11.05 -17.50 -1.04
CA GLY A 44 -9.73 -17.65 -0.42
C GLY A 44 -8.56 -17.51 -1.39
N LEU A 45 -8.72 -16.70 -2.43
CA LEU A 45 -7.73 -16.51 -3.49
C LEU A 45 -6.86 -15.27 -3.26
N SER A 46 -5.59 -15.37 -3.63
CA SER A 46 -4.68 -14.23 -3.63
C SER A 46 -5.07 -13.19 -4.69
N PRO A 47 -4.64 -11.93 -4.55
CA PRO A 47 -5.09 -10.89 -5.45
C PRO A 47 -4.62 -11.03 -6.92
N ASN A 48 -3.50 -11.69 -7.22
CA ASN A 48 -3.05 -11.99 -8.59
C ASN A 48 -3.34 -13.44 -9.03
N ASP A 49 -4.22 -14.18 -8.34
CA ASP A 49 -4.58 -15.53 -8.75
C ASP A 49 -5.02 -15.58 -10.22
N GLU A 50 -4.55 -16.58 -10.97
CA GLU A 50 -4.77 -16.70 -12.42
C GLU A 50 -6.25 -16.83 -12.83
N SER A 51 -7.09 -17.29 -11.89
CA SER A 51 -8.53 -17.42 -12.13
C SER A 51 -9.28 -16.09 -12.05
N ILE A 52 -8.64 -15.03 -11.53
CA ILE A 52 -9.25 -13.71 -11.43
C ILE A 52 -9.32 -13.06 -12.82
N GLN A 53 -10.53 -12.70 -13.24
CA GLN A 53 -10.81 -12.07 -14.51
C GLN A 53 -11.51 -10.73 -14.31
N GLY A 54 -11.39 -9.87 -15.31
CA GLY A 54 -12.04 -8.56 -15.32
C GLY A 54 -13.57 -8.66 -15.20
N VAL A 55 -14.16 -7.79 -14.39
CA VAL A 55 -15.62 -7.67 -14.23
C VAL A 55 -16.13 -6.54 -15.11
N ALA A 56 -16.74 -6.89 -16.25
CA ALA A 56 -17.16 -5.92 -17.27
C ALA A 56 -18.11 -4.83 -16.76
N THR A 57 -18.97 -5.16 -15.79
CA THR A 57 -19.93 -4.24 -15.16
C THR A 57 -19.54 -3.96 -13.72
N THR A 58 -18.26 -3.67 -13.47
CA THR A 58 -17.80 -3.42 -12.11
C THR A 58 -18.35 -2.11 -11.55
N SER A 59 -18.64 -2.08 -10.25
CA SER A 59 -19.01 -0.86 -9.53
C SER A 59 -17.81 -0.26 -8.79
N PRO A 60 -17.86 1.03 -8.43
CA PRO A 60 -16.99 1.56 -7.38
C PRO A 60 -17.00 0.69 -6.12
N ILE A 61 -15.91 0.74 -5.34
CA ILE A 61 -15.86 0.14 -4.01
C ILE A 61 -17.04 0.70 -3.21
N ASN A 62 -17.72 -0.15 -2.45
CA ASN A 62 -18.91 0.22 -1.70
C ASN A 62 -19.01 -0.59 -0.40
N CYS A 63 -20.07 -0.37 0.37
CA CYS A 63 -20.27 -1.01 1.67
C CYS A 63 -20.16 -2.54 1.60
N ARG A 64 -20.62 -3.15 0.49
CA ARG A 64 -20.61 -4.59 0.30
C ARG A 64 -19.21 -5.14 0.07
N THR A 65 -18.29 -4.33 -0.45
CA THR A 65 -16.89 -4.74 -0.61
C THR A 65 -16.31 -5.16 0.75
N CYS A 66 -16.62 -4.41 1.80
CA CYS A 66 -16.08 -4.63 3.14
C CYS A 66 -17.01 -5.41 4.08
N HIS A 67 -18.33 -5.32 3.89
CA HIS A 67 -19.31 -5.95 4.76
C HIS A 67 -20.24 -6.92 4.01
N ASP A 68 -20.70 -7.95 4.72
CA ASP A 68 -21.71 -8.91 4.26
C ASP A 68 -23.15 -8.33 4.27
N VAL A 69 -23.30 -7.08 3.82
CA VAL A 69 -24.57 -6.37 3.88
C VAL A 69 -25.62 -6.97 2.96
N HIS A 70 -26.87 -7.02 3.43
CA HIS A 70 -28.04 -7.56 2.71
C HIS A 70 -27.84 -9.03 2.28
N MET A 71 -27.31 -9.85 3.18
CA MET A 71 -27.18 -11.30 3.01
C MET A 71 -28.25 -12.04 3.81
N THR A 72 -28.48 -11.62 5.05
CA THR A 72 -29.45 -12.21 5.98
C THR A 72 -30.52 -11.22 6.41
N TYR A 73 -30.33 -9.92 6.17
CA TYR A 73 -31.18 -8.83 6.67
C TYR A 73 -31.28 -8.79 8.20
N THR A 74 -30.22 -9.22 8.89
CA THR A 74 -30.10 -9.18 10.35
C THR A 74 -28.84 -8.42 10.77
N GLY A 75 -28.59 -8.30 12.09
CA GLY A 75 -27.33 -7.72 12.58
C GLY A 75 -26.07 -8.45 12.13
N ALA A 76 -26.18 -9.70 11.65
CA ALA A 76 -25.06 -10.44 11.07
C ALA A 76 -24.51 -9.80 9.79
N ASP A 77 -25.32 -9.01 9.09
CA ASP A 77 -24.94 -8.33 7.83
C ASP A 77 -23.89 -7.21 8.03
N TRP A 78 -23.50 -6.93 9.27
CA TRP A 78 -22.40 -6.03 9.59
C TRP A 78 -21.05 -6.75 9.71
N ALA A 79 -21.02 -8.08 9.59
CA ALA A 79 -19.79 -8.84 9.51
C ALA A 79 -18.94 -8.40 8.31
N LEU A 80 -17.63 -8.55 8.42
CA LEU A 80 -16.71 -8.19 7.36
C LEU A 80 -16.64 -9.32 6.31
N THR A 81 -16.61 -8.96 5.03
CA THR A 81 -16.43 -9.87 3.89
C THR A 81 -15.12 -10.67 3.98
N GLY A 82 -14.17 -10.18 4.78
CA GLY A 82 -12.90 -10.82 5.09
C GLY A 82 -12.35 -10.38 6.45
N GLY A 83 -11.08 -10.68 6.71
CA GLY A 83 -10.37 -10.23 7.90
C GLY A 83 -10.49 -11.11 9.15
N ALA A 84 -11.20 -12.23 9.08
CA ALA A 84 -11.21 -13.22 10.16
C ALA A 84 -9.92 -14.06 10.22
N ALA A 85 -9.16 -14.14 9.13
CA ALA A 85 -7.91 -14.89 9.03
C ALA A 85 -6.76 -13.94 8.68
N ALA A 86 -5.55 -14.35 9.05
CA ALA A 86 -4.31 -13.68 8.64
C ALA A 86 -4.16 -13.71 7.11
N VAL A 87 -3.59 -12.65 6.53
CA VAL A 87 -3.37 -12.51 5.09
C VAL A 87 -1.91 -12.81 4.78
N SER A 88 -1.68 -13.84 3.95
CA SER A 88 -0.36 -14.07 3.35
C SER A 88 -0.13 -13.05 2.24
N LEU A 89 0.93 -12.25 2.35
CA LEU A 89 1.21 -11.15 1.42
C LEU A 89 1.91 -11.70 0.17
N GLU A 90 1.19 -11.78 -0.95
CA GLU A 90 1.51 -12.60 -2.13
C GLU A 90 2.90 -12.37 -2.74
N ARG A 91 3.44 -11.15 -2.64
CA ARG A 91 4.73 -10.75 -3.24
C ARG A 91 5.86 -10.58 -2.23
N SER A 92 5.68 -11.12 -1.03
CA SER A 92 6.69 -11.16 0.02
C SER A 92 6.57 -12.44 0.84
N ASP A 93 7.48 -12.65 1.78
CA ASP A 93 7.40 -13.77 2.71
C ASP A 93 6.57 -13.44 3.98
N GLY A 94 6.00 -12.22 4.02
CA GLY A 94 5.24 -11.68 5.14
C GLY A 94 3.83 -12.21 5.28
N THR A 95 3.34 -12.22 6.53
CA THR A 95 1.93 -12.42 6.87
C THR A 95 1.45 -11.26 7.72
N TYR A 96 0.29 -10.70 7.36
CA TYR A 96 -0.37 -9.65 8.13
C TYR A 96 -1.49 -10.24 8.98
N ASP A 97 -1.45 -10.00 10.30
CA ASP A 97 -2.46 -10.50 11.24
C ASP A 97 -2.77 -9.50 12.37
N LYS A 98 -3.82 -8.71 12.17
CA LYS A 98 -4.33 -7.65 13.05
C LYS A 98 -5.85 -7.59 13.07
N GLY A 99 -6.51 -8.75 13.13
CA GLY A 99 -7.97 -8.85 13.24
C GLY A 99 -8.68 -8.11 12.10
N SER A 100 -9.54 -7.14 12.40
CA SER A 100 -10.27 -6.39 11.37
C SER A 100 -9.38 -5.69 10.34
N GLY A 101 -8.12 -5.36 10.69
CA GLY A 101 -7.15 -4.82 9.75
C GLY A 101 -6.75 -5.79 8.62
N ASN A 102 -6.96 -7.10 8.81
CA ASN A 102 -6.67 -8.12 7.81
C ASN A 102 -7.49 -7.88 6.53
N LEU A 103 -8.71 -7.35 6.63
CA LEU A 103 -9.50 -6.99 5.45
C LEU A 103 -8.80 -5.90 4.60
N CYS A 104 -8.10 -4.95 5.22
CA CYS A 104 -7.34 -3.93 4.48
C CYS A 104 -6.15 -4.59 3.76
N ALA A 105 -5.47 -5.52 4.43
CA ALA A 105 -4.31 -6.22 3.89
C ALA A 105 -4.64 -7.15 2.71
N GLU A 106 -5.90 -7.55 2.56
CA GLU A 106 -6.36 -8.26 1.36
C GLU A 106 -6.03 -7.47 0.08
N CYS A 107 -6.07 -6.14 0.12
CA CYS A 107 -5.84 -5.30 -1.07
C CYS A 107 -4.55 -4.49 -1.00
N HIS A 108 -4.23 -3.93 0.17
CA HIS A 108 -3.11 -3.01 0.39
C HIS A 108 -1.79 -3.75 0.60
N GLN A 109 -1.32 -4.42 -0.46
CA GLN A 109 -0.10 -5.20 -0.50
C GLN A 109 0.61 -5.10 -1.85
N ILE A 110 1.91 -5.37 -1.89
CA ILE A 110 2.74 -5.39 -3.10
C ILE A 110 2.09 -6.27 -4.18
N ARG A 111 2.05 -5.80 -5.43
CA ARG A 111 1.41 -6.49 -6.55
C ARG A 111 2.37 -7.03 -7.57
N HIS A 112 3.47 -6.33 -7.80
CA HIS A 112 4.47 -6.74 -8.76
C HIS A 112 5.49 -7.70 -8.13
N PRO A 113 6.00 -8.69 -8.89
CA PRO A 113 7.11 -9.50 -8.43
C PRO A 113 8.36 -8.64 -8.24
N ARG A 114 9.21 -9.02 -7.29
CA ARG A 114 10.55 -8.45 -7.16
C ARG A 114 11.35 -8.80 -8.43
N PRO A 115 12.12 -7.85 -8.99
CA PRO A 115 12.98 -8.17 -10.11
C PRO A 115 14.12 -9.10 -9.67
N GLU A 116 14.58 -9.94 -10.58
CA GLU A 116 15.70 -10.86 -10.36
C GLU A 116 16.87 -10.46 -11.26
N ALA A 117 18.07 -10.39 -10.68
CA ALA A 117 19.29 -10.07 -11.42
C ALA A 117 19.83 -11.28 -12.18
N THR A 118 20.34 -11.03 -13.39
CA THR A 118 21.16 -11.97 -14.15
C THR A 118 22.53 -11.32 -14.34
N ASP A 119 23.59 -11.96 -13.82
CA ASP A 119 24.96 -11.45 -13.85
C ASP A 119 25.10 -10.00 -13.29
N GLY A 120 24.36 -9.69 -12.22
CA GLY A 120 24.37 -8.38 -11.55
C GLY A 120 23.62 -7.27 -12.30
N MET A 121 22.88 -7.61 -13.35
CA MET A 121 22.09 -6.67 -14.15
C MET A 121 20.61 -7.07 -14.16
N ILE A 122 19.72 -6.09 -14.24
CA ILE A 122 18.27 -6.29 -14.32
C ILE A 122 17.72 -5.52 -15.52
N GLU A 123 16.86 -6.17 -16.31
CA GLU A 123 16.08 -5.53 -17.37
C GLU A 123 14.78 -4.95 -16.79
N VAL A 124 14.68 -3.61 -16.80
CA VAL A 124 13.46 -2.87 -16.51
C VAL A 124 12.69 -2.70 -17.81
N THR A 125 11.50 -3.27 -17.90
CA THR A 125 10.70 -3.30 -19.15
C THR A 125 9.50 -2.36 -19.15
N SER A 126 9.17 -1.78 -18.00
CA SER A 126 7.98 -0.97 -17.79
C SER A 126 8.36 0.45 -17.38
N THR A 127 7.54 1.44 -17.77
CA THR A 127 7.60 2.81 -17.23
C THR A 127 6.93 2.94 -15.86
N ARG A 128 6.31 1.85 -15.37
CA ARG A 128 5.66 1.72 -14.06
C ARG A 128 6.38 0.69 -13.19
N PHE A 129 7.70 0.73 -13.18
CA PHE A 129 8.49 -0.14 -12.34
C PHE A 129 8.26 0.19 -10.85
N GLY A 130 8.38 -0.82 -9.99
CA GLY A 130 8.13 -0.71 -8.55
C GLY A 130 7.02 -1.65 -8.08
N PRO A 131 6.65 -1.60 -6.80
CA PRO A 131 5.80 -2.60 -6.15
C PRO A 131 4.29 -2.49 -6.45
N HIS A 132 3.85 -1.44 -7.16
CA HIS A 132 2.46 -0.91 -7.20
C HIS A 132 2.14 0.01 -6.01
N HIS A 133 1.11 0.84 -6.15
CA HIS A 133 0.56 1.68 -5.09
C HIS A 133 -0.08 0.84 -3.98
N GLY A 134 -0.09 1.33 -2.74
CA GLY A 134 -0.85 0.71 -1.66
C GLY A 134 -0.14 -0.51 -1.08
N VAL A 135 1.07 -0.31 -0.57
CA VAL A 135 1.95 -1.37 -0.05
C VAL A 135 2.03 -1.39 1.48
N GLU A 136 1.05 -0.77 2.13
CA GLU A 136 1.07 -0.43 3.54
C GLU A 136 1.19 -1.66 4.45
N SER A 137 0.57 -2.78 4.06
CA SER A 137 0.63 -4.01 4.86
C SER A 137 2.03 -4.60 4.87
N ASN A 138 2.73 -4.57 3.74
CA ASN A 138 4.13 -5.00 3.65
C ASN A 138 5.02 -4.09 4.49
N MET A 139 4.81 -2.77 4.44
CA MET A 139 5.64 -1.81 5.18
C MET A 139 5.46 -2.00 6.69
N ALA A 140 4.21 -2.14 7.12
CA ALA A 140 3.85 -2.39 8.52
C ALA A 140 4.52 -3.64 9.10
N VAL A 141 4.65 -4.72 8.31
CA VAL A 141 5.32 -5.96 8.75
C VAL A 141 6.83 -6.00 8.45
N GLY A 142 7.36 -4.99 7.76
CA GLY A 142 8.79 -4.89 7.45
C GLY A 142 9.26 -5.81 6.32
N GLU A 143 8.44 -6.00 5.30
CA GLU A 143 8.68 -6.98 4.23
C GLU A 143 8.67 -6.35 2.84
N GLY A 144 9.26 -7.03 1.85
CA GLY A 144 9.16 -6.62 0.44
C GLY A 144 10.10 -5.50 -0.03
N GLY A 145 10.92 -4.96 0.87
CA GLY A 145 12.08 -4.14 0.50
C GLY A 145 13.24 -4.95 -0.08
N MET A 146 14.20 -4.27 -0.73
CA MET A 146 15.38 -4.87 -1.34
C MET A 146 16.64 -4.52 -0.53
N GLY A 147 17.54 -5.50 -0.36
CA GLY A 147 18.84 -5.30 0.29
C GLY A 147 18.82 -5.07 1.80
N VAL A 148 17.63 -5.03 2.41
CA VAL A 148 17.44 -4.80 3.85
C VAL A 148 16.50 -5.85 4.41
N THR A 149 16.92 -6.52 5.49
CA THR A 149 16.02 -7.35 6.28
C THR A 149 15.24 -6.47 7.24
N GLY A 150 13.92 -6.42 7.08
CA GLY A 150 13.04 -5.65 7.96
C GLY A 150 12.53 -6.45 9.14
N ALA A 151 11.72 -5.78 9.94
CA ALA A 151 10.94 -6.35 11.03
C ALA A 151 9.65 -5.55 11.19
N PRO A 152 8.59 -6.13 11.80
CA PRO A 152 7.35 -5.41 11.99
C PRO A 152 7.54 -4.12 12.79
N GLY A 153 6.85 -3.06 12.36
CA GLY A 153 6.91 -1.75 12.98
C GLY A 153 6.41 -1.76 14.42
N GLY A 154 6.81 -0.74 15.20
CA GLY A 154 6.39 -0.60 16.60
C GLY A 154 4.86 -0.62 16.76
N HIS A 155 4.15 0.20 15.97
CA HIS A 155 2.69 0.24 16.00
C HIS A 155 2.05 -1.10 15.61
N TYR A 156 2.58 -1.79 14.59
CA TYR A 156 2.10 -3.13 14.24
C TYR A 156 2.17 -4.06 15.47
N ASN A 157 3.25 -4.04 16.24
CA ASN A 157 3.37 -4.89 17.43
C ASN A 157 2.49 -4.46 18.61
N LEU A 158 2.12 -3.18 18.70
CA LEU A 158 1.45 -2.60 19.87
C LEU A 158 -0.07 -2.49 19.74
N ILE A 159 -0.60 -2.48 18.52
CA ILE A 159 -2.04 -2.33 18.26
C ILE A 159 -2.65 -3.64 17.76
N ASP A 160 -3.90 -3.91 18.19
CA ASP A 160 -4.58 -5.17 17.89
C ASP A 160 -5.35 -5.14 16.55
N ALA A 161 -5.95 -3.99 16.19
CA ALA A 161 -6.81 -3.86 15.00
C ALA A 161 -6.10 -3.31 13.75
N GLY A 162 -4.78 -3.11 13.84
CA GLY A 162 -3.92 -2.72 12.73
C GLY A 162 -4.38 -1.39 12.10
N CYS A 163 -4.62 -1.41 10.80
CA CYS A 163 -5.05 -0.23 10.03
C CYS A 163 -6.26 0.48 10.65
N VAL A 164 -7.22 -0.28 11.18
CA VAL A 164 -8.48 0.25 11.75
C VAL A 164 -8.21 1.14 12.96
N SER A 165 -7.15 0.87 13.73
CA SER A 165 -6.82 1.66 14.93
C SER A 165 -6.51 3.12 14.62
N CYS A 166 -5.87 3.41 13.48
CA CYS A 166 -5.49 4.79 13.09
C CYS A 166 -6.44 5.38 12.06
N HIS A 167 -6.82 4.60 11.04
CA HIS A 167 -7.59 5.10 9.89
C HIS A 167 -9.10 5.17 10.12
N MET A 168 -9.61 4.45 11.13
CA MET A 168 -11.02 4.49 11.49
C MET A 168 -11.23 4.94 12.95
N GLY A 169 -10.29 4.61 13.83
CA GLY A 169 -10.32 4.98 15.24
C GLY A 169 -11.56 4.46 15.98
N GLU A 170 -11.77 4.95 17.20
CA GLU A 170 -12.94 4.58 18.01
C GLU A 170 -14.27 5.03 17.38
N ASN A 171 -14.23 6.07 16.55
CA ASN A 171 -15.41 6.63 15.89
C ASN A 171 -15.86 5.82 14.66
N THR A 172 -15.13 4.76 14.28
CA THR A 172 -15.39 3.97 13.06
C THR A 172 -15.51 4.87 11.82
N ASN A 173 -14.58 5.82 11.66
CA ASN A 173 -14.59 6.77 10.56
C ASN A 173 -14.34 6.03 9.23
N HIS A 174 -15.31 6.05 8.32
CA HIS A 174 -15.19 5.44 6.99
C HIS A 174 -14.63 6.41 5.93
N GLY A 175 -14.07 7.54 6.34
CA GLY A 175 -13.23 8.38 5.48
C GLY A 175 -11.86 7.75 5.22
N PHE A 176 -11.41 6.85 6.12
CA PHE A 176 -10.14 6.13 6.08
C PHE A 176 -8.87 6.99 6.13
N GLU A 177 -8.99 8.31 6.27
CA GLU A 177 -7.87 9.16 6.63
C GLU A 177 -7.57 9.00 8.12
N ALA A 178 -6.28 8.83 8.46
CA ALA A 178 -5.88 8.82 9.86
C ALA A 178 -6.15 10.20 10.49
N GLU A 179 -6.63 10.20 11.72
CA GLU A 179 -6.88 11.43 12.49
C GLU A 179 -5.88 11.53 13.64
N LEU A 180 -5.29 12.71 13.87
CA LEU A 180 -4.32 12.93 14.95
C LEU A 180 -4.86 12.53 16.32
N GLY A 181 -6.16 12.70 16.56
CA GLY A 181 -6.83 12.29 17.79
C GLY A 181 -6.72 10.79 18.09
N THR A 182 -6.50 9.94 17.09
CA THR A 182 -6.26 8.49 17.31
C THR A 182 -4.91 8.23 17.98
N CYS A 183 -3.96 9.15 17.83
CA CYS A 183 -2.62 9.04 18.39
C CYS A 183 -2.55 9.53 19.85
N GLU A 184 -3.43 10.47 20.23
CA GLU A 184 -3.42 11.15 21.54
C GLU A 184 -3.58 10.18 22.71
N GLY A 185 -4.18 9.01 22.49
CA GLY A 185 -4.27 7.95 23.51
C GLY A 185 -2.92 7.43 24.01
N CYS A 186 -1.87 7.52 23.19
CA CYS A 186 -0.50 7.12 23.55
C CYS A 186 0.53 8.27 23.44
N HIS A 187 0.25 9.29 22.62
CA HIS A 187 1.13 10.42 22.34
C HIS A 187 0.42 11.74 22.72
N SER A 188 0.45 12.10 24.00
CA SER A 188 -0.34 13.22 24.55
C SER A 188 0.00 14.61 24.00
N ASP A 189 1.21 14.78 23.46
CA ASP A 189 1.72 16.06 22.94
C ASP A 189 1.91 16.03 21.41
N ILE A 190 1.19 15.14 20.71
CA ILE A 190 1.29 15.05 19.25
C ILE A 190 0.58 16.25 18.61
N GLU A 191 1.31 17.00 17.78
CA GLU A 191 0.77 18.15 17.04
C GLU A 191 0.61 17.85 15.54
N SER A 192 1.29 16.82 15.04
CA SER A 192 1.28 16.40 13.64
C SER A 192 1.69 14.93 13.48
N PHE A 193 1.48 14.37 12.29
CA PHE A 193 1.96 13.04 11.94
C PHE A 193 3.48 12.96 11.80
N ASP A 194 4.16 14.11 11.71
CA ASP A 194 5.61 14.22 11.71
C ASP A 194 6.18 14.13 13.14
N TYR A 195 5.75 13.09 13.86
CA TYR A 195 6.16 12.85 15.23
C TYR A 195 7.67 12.54 15.27
N ASN A 196 8.40 13.30 16.09
CA ASN A 196 9.86 13.28 16.16
C ASN A 196 10.59 13.55 14.83
N GLY A 197 9.94 14.21 13.85
CA GLY A 197 10.55 14.53 12.57
C GLY A 197 10.67 13.35 11.60
N THR A 198 9.90 12.27 11.83
CA THR A 198 9.92 11.05 10.99
C THR A 198 9.64 11.34 9.52
N GLN A 199 8.54 12.01 9.20
CA GLN A 199 8.17 12.30 7.81
C GLN A 199 9.16 13.29 7.19
N THR A 200 9.66 14.25 7.98
CA THR A 200 10.71 15.18 7.55
C THR A 200 12.01 14.44 7.19
N GLU A 201 12.45 13.49 8.02
CA GLU A 201 13.65 12.67 7.78
C GLU A 201 13.48 11.82 6.51
N ILE A 202 12.35 11.13 6.36
CA ILE A 202 12.08 10.29 5.20
C ILE A 202 12.00 11.12 3.90
N GLN A 203 11.32 12.27 3.93
CA GLN A 203 11.29 13.18 2.78
C GLN A 203 12.69 13.66 2.39
N ALA A 204 13.53 14.03 3.37
CA ALA A 204 14.90 14.47 3.10
C ALA A 204 15.76 13.37 2.46
N LEU A 205 15.55 12.10 2.81
CA LEU A 205 16.21 10.96 2.17
C LEU A 205 15.71 10.75 0.74
N LEU A 206 14.39 10.80 0.52
CA LEU A 206 13.79 10.72 -0.82
C LEU A 206 14.31 11.82 -1.75
N ASP A 207 14.42 13.05 -1.24
CA ASP A 207 14.93 14.22 -1.98
C ASP A 207 16.41 14.07 -2.37
N GLN A 208 17.20 13.35 -1.58
CA GLN A 208 18.59 13.03 -1.91
C GLN A 208 18.70 11.89 -2.93
N ILE A 209 17.84 10.88 -2.85
CA ILE A 209 17.86 9.70 -3.73
C ILE A 209 17.36 10.02 -5.14
N LYS A 210 16.28 10.80 -5.27
CA LYS A 210 15.67 11.11 -6.57
C LYS A 210 16.66 11.64 -7.61
N PRO A 211 17.51 12.66 -7.34
CA PRO A 211 18.48 13.15 -8.31
C PRO A 211 19.55 12.11 -8.68
N LEU A 212 19.91 11.21 -7.76
CA LEU A 212 20.85 10.12 -8.03
C LEU A 212 20.23 9.08 -9.00
N LEU A 213 18.97 8.70 -8.79
CA LEU A 213 18.24 7.82 -9.72
C LEU A 213 18.05 8.44 -11.11
N ILE A 214 17.88 9.77 -11.18
CA ILE A 214 17.87 10.50 -12.46
C ILE A 214 19.25 10.47 -13.12
N ALA A 215 20.33 10.62 -12.35
CA ALA A 215 21.70 10.57 -12.88
C ALA A 215 22.07 9.18 -13.43
N GLU A 216 21.58 8.11 -12.78
CA GLU A 216 21.67 6.73 -13.28
C GLU A 216 20.77 6.48 -14.51
N GLY A 217 19.88 7.42 -14.85
CA GLY A 217 18.99 7.33 -16.00
C GLY A 217 17.85 6.31 -15.83
N ILE A 218 17.59 5.82 -14.61
CA ILE A 218 16.48 4.91 -14.34
C ILE A 218 15.16 5.65 -14.09
N ILE A 219 15.20 6.95 -13.74
CA ILE A 219 14.03 7.85 -13.66
C ILE A 219 14.13 8.95 -14.73
N ASP A 220 13.00 9.25 -15.36
CA ASP A 220 12.85 10.41 -16.26
C ASP A 220 11.68 11.30 -15.82
N VAL A 221 12.01 12.52 -15.39
CA VAL A 221 11.06 13.54 -14.90
C VAL A 221 10.27 14.21 -16.02
N THR A 222 10.54 13.91 -17.29
CA THR A 222 9.76 14.36 -18.43
C THR A 222 8.61 13.43 -18.77
N ILE A 223 8.59 12.23 -18.19
CA ILE A 223 7.51 11.25 -18.35
C ILE A 223 6.45 11.53 -17.27
N LEU A 224 5.27 11.97 -17.72
CA LEU A 224 4.14 12.26 -16.83
C LEU A 224 3.46 10.96 -16.36
N ASP A 225 2.83 11.01 -15.19
CA ASP A 225 1.93 9.94 -14.75
C ASP A 225 0.55 10.01 -15.44
N ASP A 226 -0.38 9.17 -14.99
CA ASP A 226 -1.72 9.09 -15.60
C ASP A 226 -2.56 10.34 -15.37
N ASP A 227 -2.20 11.12 -14.35
CA ASP A 227 -2.87 12.36 -13.95
C ASP A 227 -2.18 13.59 -14.54
N GLY A 228 -1.11 13.39 -15.33
CA GLY A 228 -0.37 14.45 -16.01
C GLY A 228 0.65 15.16 -15.12
N GLU A 229 0.95 14.61 -13.94
CA GLU A 229 1.93 15.15 -13.00
C GLU A 229 3.33 14.60 -13.31
N ILE A 230 4.36 15.37 -12.96
CA ILE A 230 5.76 14.95 -13.11
C ILE A 230 6.03 13.78 -12.15
N GLY A 231 6.06 12.56 -12.70
CA GLY A 231 6.05 11.34 -11.93
C GLY A 231 7.43 10.73 -11.68
N ASN A 232 7.50 9.81 -10.71
CA ASN A 232 8.62 8.91 -10.50
C ASN A 232 8.58 7.74 -11.51
N ARG A 233 8.50 8.06 -12.81
CA ARG A 233 8.37 7.06 -13.88
C ARG A 233 9.74 6.48 -14.22
N SER A 234 9.78 5.16 -14.39
CA SER A 234 11.00 4.46 -14.77
C SER A 234 11.27 4.55 -16.26
N VAL A 235 12.54 4.48 -16.64
CA VAL A 235 12.98 4.36 -18.02
C VAL A 235 13.25 2.89 -18.31
N PRO A 236 12.64 2.28 -19.34
CA PRO A 236 12.98 0.92 -19.74
C PRO A 236 14.44 0.82 -20.21
N GLY A 237 15.15 -0.18 -19.72
CA GLY A 237 16.58 -0.34 -19.94
C GLY A 237 17.18 -1.43 -19.06
N THR A 238 18.49 -1.65 -19.20
CA THR A 238 19.24 -2.59 -18.37
C THR A 238 20.12 -1.80 -17.41
N TYR A 239 19.93 -2.03 -16.11
CA TYR A 239 20.62 -1.33 -15.03
C TYR A 239 21.28 -2.33 -14.08
N SER A 240 22.23 -1.88 -13.27
CA SER A 240 22.81 -2.75 -12.25
C SER A 240 21.77 -3.12 -11.20
N GLU A 241 21.96 -4.27 -10.55
CA GLU A 241 21.10 -4.72 -9.46
C GLU A 241 20.99 -3.67 -8.34
N GLU A 242 22.08 -2.98 -8.01
CA GLU A 242 22.11 -1.95 -6.98
C GLU A 242 21.20 -0.76 -7.33
N VAL A 243 21.26 -0.27 -8.57
CA VAL A 243 20.42 0.84 -9.06
C VAL A 243 18.95 0.44 -9.05
N VAL A 244 18.62 -0.78 -9.49
CA VAL A 244 17.24 -1.26 -9.49
C VAL A 244 16.70 -1.48 -8.08
N ASN A 245 17.52 -2.02 -7.16
CA ASN A 245 17.14 -2.16 -5.76
C ASN A 245 16.89 -0.80 -5.10
N ALA A 246 17.74 0.19 -5.40
CA ALA A 246 17.57 1.55 -4.92
C ALA A 246 16.26 2.19 -5.44
N MET A 247 15.97 2.01 -6.74
CA MET A 247 14.72 2.46 -7.36
C MET A 247 13.50 1.76 -6.76
N TRP A 248 13.55 0.44 -6.55
CA TRP A 248 12.46 -0.31 -5.92
C TRP A 248 12.16 0.22 -4.52
N ASN A 249 13.19 0.40 -3.69
CA ASN A 249 13.03 0.92 -2.32
C ASN A 249 12.51 2.36 -2.30
N TYR A 250 13.01 3.22 -3.20
CA TYR A 250 12.51 4.59 -3.36
C TYR A 250 11.02 4.60 -3.70
N MET A 251 10.61 3.82 -4.71
CA MET A 251 9.20 3.68 -5.07
C MET A 251 8.41 3.08 -3.92
N TYR A 252 8.89 2.02 -3.28
CA TYR A 252 8.19 1.35 -2.19
C TYR A 252 7.87 2.27 -1.01
N VAL A 253 8.81 3.14 -0.61
CA VAL A 253 8.55 4.11 0.47
C VAL A 253 7.61 5.23 0.03
N ILE A 254 7.67 5.66 -1.24
CA ILE A 254 6.71 6.64 -1.78
C ILE A 254 5.32 6.02 -1.85
N GLU A 255 5.18 4.83 -2.42
CA GLU A 255 3.91 4.17 -2.68
C GLU A 255 3.20 3.64 -1.42
N ASP A 256 3.86 3.69 -0.27
CA ASP A 256 3.29 3.52 1.06
C ASP A 256 2.53 4.78 1.55
N HIS A 257 2.79 5.95 0.96
CA HIS A 257 2.18 7.26 1.23
C HIS A 257 2.19 7.74 2.70
N SER A 258 2.81 7.02 3.63
CA SER A 258 2.87 7.39 5.04
C SER A 258 4.08 8.25 5.39
N PHE A 259 5.03 8.40 4.47
CA PHE A 259 6.36 8.97 4.75
C PHE A 259 7.03 8.28 5.95
N GLY A 260 6.91 6.95 6.00
CA GLY A 260 7.53 6.09 7.00
C GLY A 260 6.74 5.89 8.29
N VAL A 261 5.60 6.54 8.51
CA VAL A 261 4.81 6.38 9.75
C VAL A 261 4.39 4.92 10.00
N HIS A 262 4.13 4.14 8.95
CA HIS A 262 3.79 2.72 9.11
C HIS A 262 4.94 1.88 9.69
N ASN A 263 6.19 2.20 9.35
CA ASN A 263 7.37 1.55 9.90
C ASN A 263 8.64 2.43 9.75
N PRO A 264 8.88 3.37 10.69
CA PRO A 264 9.91 4.40 10.52
C PRO A 264 11.32 3.83 10.36
N GLY A 265 11.63 2.81 11.17
CA GLY A 265 12.95 2.16 11.14
C GLY A 265 13.21 1.45 9.83
N PHE A 266 12.21 0.75 9.29
CA PHE A 266 12.37 0.03 8.04
C PHE A 266 12.42 0.97 6.83
N ALA A 267 11.52 1.96 6.76
CA ALA A 267 11.53 2.96 5.70
C ALA A 267 12.87 3.69 5.62
N ARG A 268 13.42 4.12 6.77
CA ARG A 268 14.75 4.74 6.81
C ARG A 268 15.84 3.78 6.33
N ALA A 269 15.88 2.56 6.84
CA ALA A 269 16.92 1.59 6.48
C ALA A 269 16.93 1.31 4.96
N LEU A 270 15.75 1.23 4.33
CA LEU A 270 15.62 1.05 2.90
C LEU A 270 16.20 2.22 2.10
N LEU A 271 15.94 3.46 2.55
CA LEU A 271 16.45 4.66 1.87
C LEU A 271 17.95 4.88 2.12
N GLU A 272 18.45 4.57 3.32
CA GLU A 272 19.90 4.58 3.61
C GLU A 272 20.65 3.54 2.76
N TYR A 273 20.07 2.35 2.58
CA TYR A 273 20.57 1.36 1.64
C TYR A 273 20.60 1.93 0.22
N SER A 274 19.51 2.55 -0.24
CA SER A 274 19.43 3.14 -1.58
C SER A 274 20.48 4.24 -1.81
N LEU A 275 20.70 5.12 -0.83
CA LEU A 275 21.74 6.14 -0.92
C LEU A 275 23.13 5.53 -1.07
N THR A 276 23.44 4.54 -0.22
CA THR A 276 24.73 3.84 -0.27
C THR A 276 24.93 3.14 -1.63
N ALA A 277 23.88 2.49 -2.13
CA ALA A 277 23.89 1.80 -3.42
C ALA A 277 24.14 2.74 -4.61
N LEU A 278 23.71 4.00 -4.51
CA LEU A 278 23.89 5.03 -5.53
C LEU A 278 25.15 5.89 -5.32
N GLY A 279 26.02 5.52 -4.35
CA GLY A 279 27.28 6.22 -4.08
C GLY A 279 27.12 7.57 -3.35
N GLY A 280 26.00 7.77 -2.65
CA GLY A 280 25.72 8.92 -1.78
C GLY A 280 26.26 8.81 -0.37
#